data_AF-A0AAW5CI97-F1
#
_entry.id   AF-A0AAW5CI97-F1
#
_cell.length_a   1.000
_cell.length_b   1.000
_cell.length_c   1.000
_cell.angle_alpha   90.00
_cell.angle_beta   90.00
_cell.angle_gamma   90.00
#
_symmetry.space_group_name_H-M   'P 1'
#
loop_
_entity.id
_entity.type
_entity.pdbx_description
1 polymer ?
#
loop_
_entity_poly.entity_id
_entity_poly.type
_entity_poly.pdbx_seq_one_letter_code
_entity_poly.pdbx_strand_id
1 'polypeptide(L)' 'KLILIEEAWKAIASANMADYIRYLYKTVRKYFGEAIVVTQEIEDIISSPIVKESIINNSDCKILLDQRKYLNKFD' A
#
# COMPACT_ATOMS: atom_id res chain seq x y z
N LYS A 1 4.14 -6.00 16.50
CA LYS A 1 4.19 -7.09 15.48
C LYS A 1 4.24 -6.46 14.11
N LEU A 2 5.08 -6.93 13.19
CA LEU A 2 5.27 -6.28 11.90
C LEU A 2 4.75 -7.19 10.79
N ILE A 3 3.90 -6.64 9.92
CA ILE A 3 3.39 -7.31 8.73
C ILE A 3 3.96 -6.56 7.53
N LEU A 4 4.82 -7.24 6.78
CA LEU A 4 5.46 -6.69 5.60
C LEU A 4 4.81 -7.26 4.34
N ILE A 5 4.37 -6.38 3.44
CA ILE A 5 3.82 -6.71 2.14
C ILE A 5 4.79 -6.17 1.09
N GLU A 6 5.59 -7.07 0.52
CA GLU A 6 6.46 -6.78 -0.61
C GLU A 6 5.66 -6.89 -1.91
N GLU A 7 5.85 -5.94 -2.84
CA GLU A 7 5.22 -5.96 -4.17
C GLU A 7 3.69 -6.07 -4.12
N ALA A 8 3.04 -5.07 -3.54
CA ALA A 8 1.58 -5.05 -3.33
C ALA A 8 0.73 -5.21 -4.61
N TRP A 9 1.30 -5.09 -5.81
CA TRP A 9 0.61 -5.35 -7.09
C TRP A 9 -0.03 -6.74 -7.15
N LYS A 10 0.64 -7.77 -6.61
CA LYS A 10 0.08 -9.13 -6.52
C LYS A 10 -1.13 -9.17 -5.61
N ALA A 11 -1.11 -8.36 -4.57
CA ALA A 11 -2.17 -8.28 -3.59
C ALA A 11 -3.41 -7.52 -4.12
N ILE A 12 -3.25 -6.75 -5.20
CA ILE A 12 -4.33 -6.05 -5.90
C ILE A 12 -5.00 -6.95 -6.94
N ALA A 13 -4.33 -8.05 -7.34
CA ALA A 13 -4.81 -8.97 -8.38
C ALA A 13 -6.11 -9.73 -8.01
N SER A 14 -6.56 -9.70 -6.75
CA SER A 14 -7.86 -10.30 -6.38
C SER A 14 -8.66 -9.40 -5.43
N ALA A 15 -9.97 -9.32 -5.68
CA ALA A 15 -10.90 -8.52 -4.87
C ALA A 15 -10.88 -8.92 -3.38
N ASN A 16 -10.77 -10.23 -3.09
CA ASN A 16 -10.69 -10.74 -1.72
C ASN A 16 -9.45 -10.24 -0.96
N MET A 17 -8.32 -10.11 -1.65
CA MET A 17 -7.08 -9.63 -1.04
C MET A 17 -7.13 -8.12 -0.78
N ALA A 18 -7.76 -7.34 -1.66
CA ALA A 18 -7.97 -5.91 -1.43
C ALA A 18 -8.79 -5.64 -0.16
N ASP A 19 -9.88 -6.39 0.06
CA ASP A 19 -10.67 -6.30 1.30
C ASP A 19 -9.88 -6.76 2.53
N TYR A 20 -9.03 -7.78 2.38
CA TYR A 20 -8.15 -8.22 3.45
C TYR A 20 -7.12 -7.14 3.85
N ILE A 21 -6.49 -6.46 2.90
CA ILE A 21 -5.57 -5.34 3.17
C ILE A 21 -6.31 -4.22 3.92
N ARG A 22 -7.53 -3.88 3.49
CA ARG A 22 -8.34 -2.88 4.19
C ARG A 22 -8.62 -3.28 5.64
N TYR A 23 -9.00 -4.53 5.86
CA TYR A 23 -9.19 -5.06 7.21
C TYR A 23 -7.91 -5.00 8.05
N LEU A 24 -6.77 -5.39 7.46
CA LEU A 24 -5.46 -5.36 8.08
C LEU A 24 -5.11 -3.95 8.57
N TYR A 25 -5.16 -2.95 7.70
CA TYR A 25 -4.84 -1.56 8.04
C TYR A 25 -5.75 -0.97 9.13
N LYS A 26 -7.03 -1.38 9.18
CA LYS A 26 -7.99 -0.94 10.20
C LYS A 26 -7.82 -1.64 11.56
N THR A 27 -7.23 -2.83 11.60
CA THR A 27 -7.21 -3.66 12.82
C THR A 27 -5.83 -3.87 13.42
N VAL A 28 -4.76 -3.81 12.62
CA VAL A 28 -3.38 -4.12 13.07
C VAL A 28 -2.94 -3.24 14.24
N ARG A 29 -3.38 -1.97 14.27
CA ARG A 29 -3.09 -1.01 15.35
C ARG A 29 -3.68 -1.44 16.71
N LYS A 30 -4.85 -2.12 16.71
CA LYS A 30 -5.47 -2.64 17.95
C LYS A 30 -4.60 -3.69 18.62
N TYR A 31 -3.74 -4.35 17.86
CA TYR A 31 -2.83 -5.39 18.33
C TYR A 31 -1.39 -4.91 18.47
N PHE A 32 -1.17 -3.59 18.56
CA PHE A 32 0.17 -2.97 18.60
C PHE A 32 1.07 -3.48 17.47
N GLY A 33 0.48 -3.61 16.28
CA GLY A 33 1.19 -4.01 15.08
C GLY A 33 1.16 -2.94 14.00
N GLU A 34 2.03 -3.12 13.02
CA GLU A 34 2.20 -2.21 11.90
C GLU A 34 2.17 -3.01 10.59
N ALA A 35 1.44 -2.48 9.62
CA ALA A 35 1.40 -2.98 8.26
C ALA A 35 2.27 -2.06 7.40
N ILE A 36 3.33 -2.62 6.83
CA ILE A 36 4.26 -1.93 5.95
C ILE A 36 4.09 -2.51 4.55
N VAL A 37 3.85 -1.63 3.58
CA VAL A 37 3.81 -1.99 2.17
C VAL A 37 5.00 -1.36 1.47
N VAL A 38 5.74 -2.19 0.74
CA VAL A 38 6.86 -1.76 -0.10
C VAL A 38 6.48 -2.06 -1.56
N THR A 39 6.46 -1.03 -2.38
CA THR A 39 6.25 -1.16 -3.84
C THR A 39 7.26 -0.30 -4.59
N GLN A 40 7.64 -0.77 -5.77
CA GLN A 40 8.40 0.02 -6.72
C GLN A 40 7.47 0.82 -7.63
N GLU A 41 6.28 0.32 -7.91
CA GLU A 41 5.32 0.93 -8.85
C GLU A 41 4.13 1.50 -8.09
N ILE A 42 4.00 2.82 -8.12
CA ILE A 42 2.92 3.53 -7.41
C ILE A 42 1.56 3.37 -8.13
N GLU A 43 1.59 3.16 -9.44
CA GLU A 43 0.41 2.96 -10.29
C GLU A 43 -0.39 1.74 -9.84
N ASP A 44 0.29 0.68 -9.41
CA ASP A 44 -0.35 -0.52 -8.86
C ASP A 44 -1.24 -0.16 -7.68
N ILE A 45 -0.73 0.60 -6.71
CA ILE A 45 -1.49 1.01 -5.51
C ILE A 45 -2.67 1.93 -5.88
N ILE A 46 -2.46 2.87 -6.80
CA ILE A 46 -3.47 3.87 -7.18
C ILE A 46 -4.58 3.26 -8.04
N SER A 47 -4.28 2.20 -8.80
CA SER A 47 -5.23 1.52 -9.69
C SER A 47 -6.46 0.97 -8.95
N SER A 48 -6.28 0.59 -7.68
CA SER A 48 -7.35 0.08 -6.82
C SER A 48 -7.79 1.12 -5.79
N PRO A 49 -9.04 1.62 -5.85
CA PRO A 49 -9.52 2.63 -4.91
C PRO A 49 -9.48 2.16 -3.45
N ILE A 50 -9.83 0.89 -3.21
CA ILE A 50 -9.84 0.27 -1.87
C ILE A 50 -8.42 0.26 -1.28
N VAL A 51 -7.43 -0.12 -2.09
CA VAL A 51 -6.05 -0.27 -1.66
C VAL A 51 -5.38 1.11 -1.55
N LYS A 52 -5.66 2.03 -2.47
CA LYS A 52 -5.25 3.43 -2.39
C LYS A 52 -5.68 4.07 -1.08
N GLU A 53 -6.96 3.95 -0.72
CA GLU A 53 -7.46 4.49 0.54
C GLU A 53 -6.82 3.79 1.75
N SER A 54 -6.70 2.46 1.69
CA SER A 54 -6.16 1.67 2.80
C SER A 54 -4.68 1.94 3.07
N ILE A 55 -3.86 2.02 2.03
CA ILE A 55 -2.41 2.20 2.16
C ILE A 55 -2.05 3.67 2.20
N ILE A 56 -2.54 4.51 1.28
CA ILE A 56 -2.09 5.92 1.22
C ILE A 56 -2.79 6.75 2.30
N ASN A 57 -4.11 6.64 2.44
CA ASN A 57 -4.82 7.53 3.39
C ASN A 57 -4.65 7.08 4.84
N ASN A 58 -4.63 5.78 5.13
CA ASN A 58 -4.53 5.28 6.51
C ASN A 58 -3.09 5.01 6.99
N SER A 59 -2.05 5.20 6.16
CA SER A 59 -0.66 5.12 6.64
C SER A 59 -0.20 6.48 7.16
N ASP A 60 0.17 6.55 8.44
CA ASP A 60 0.67 7.78 9.06
C ASP A 60 2.09 8.11 8.55
N CYS A 61 2.91 7.07 8.37
CA CYS A 61 4.27 7.18 7.82
C CYS A 61 4.28 6.84 6.33
N LYS A 62 4.99 7.67 5.55
CA LYS A 62 5.22 7.45 4.11
C LYS A 62 6.69 7.74 3.83
N ILE A 63 7.39 6.73 3.31
CA ILE A 63 8.80 6.84 2.95
C ILE A 63 8.89 6.81 1.43
N LEU A 64 9.23 7.94 0.84
CA LEU A 64 9.47 8.05 -0.60
C LEU A 64 10.97 8.03 -0.84
N LEU A 65 11.44 6.98 -1.51
CA LEU A 65 12.83 6.88 -1.98
C LEU A 65 12.97 7.60 -3.32
N ASP A 66 14.11 7.45 -3.98
CA ASP A 66 14.38 8.07 -5.28
C ASP A 66 13.25 7.83 -6.30
N GLN A 67 12.61 8.92 -6.74
CA GLN A 67 11.51 8.91 -7.71
C GLN A 67 11.93 9.40 -9.11
N ARG A 68 13.25 9.49 -9.41
CA ARG A 68 13.73 10.06 -10.68
C ARG A 68 13.13 9.41 -11.93
N LYS A 69 12.72 8.14 -11.89
CA LYS A 69 12.02 7.45 -12.98
C LYS A 69 10.67 8.08 -13.38
N TYR A 70 10.07 8.87 -12.50
CA TYR A 70 8.80 9.55 -12.75
C TYR A 70 8.95 10.99 -13.24
N LEU A 71 10.17 11.55 -13.32
CA LEU A 71 10.41 12.96 -13.73
C LEU A 71 9.75 13.33 -15.05
N ASN A 72 9.75 12.41 -16.02
CA ASN A 72 9.23 12.63 -17.37
C ASN A 72 7.85 11.98 -17.60
N LYS A 73 7.20 11.48 -16.55
CA LYS A 73 5.87 10.83 -16.63
C LYS A 73 4.71 11.83 -16.44
N PHE A 74 5.01 13.11 -16.22
CA PHE A 74 4.03 14.15 -15.90
C PHE A 74 3.89 15.23 -17.00
N ASP A 75 4.44 14.98 -18.19
CA ASP A 75 4.17 15.78 -19.41
C ASP A 75 2.88 15.34 -20.11
#